data_AF-A0A1H0KY30-F1
#
_entry.id   AF-A0A1H0KY30-F1
#
_cell.length_a   1.000
_cell.length_b   1.000
_cell.length_c   1.000
_cell.angle_alpha   90.00
_cell.angle_beta   90.00
_cell.angle_gamma   90.00
#
_symmetry.space_group_name_H-M   'P 1'
#
loop_
_entity.id
_entity.type
_entity.pdbx_description
1 polymer ?
#
loop_
_entity_poly.entity_id
_entity_poly.type
_entity_poly.pdbx_seq_one_letter_code
_entity_poly.pdbx_strand_id
1 'polypeptide(L)'
;MSEENTARLNRAARDVIAERRRQVSAESYSLFQDDLYVKGELAEAAATYANLASRPRSMSTSWPWKQNTFKPSSDRRRDLVKAGALLLAEIERLDRVGLIQPAPVVRDEMGSFQHLDMPDFDEGDGDKCKAWVAEQGLEVAMMSLEYTDEAIANRYFESGDPDYSYWEPDRPDGEGWFCLAIHDTDDGPVCRWARREVTP
;
A
#
# COMPACT_ATOMS: atom_id res chain seq x y z
N MET A 1 -2.23 -3.63 -32.30
CA MET A 1 -1.00 -4.07 -31.60
C MET A 1 -1.43 -5.14 -30.62
N SER A 2 -0.95 -6.36 -30.84
CA SER A 2 -1.59 -7.62 -30.45
C SER A 2 -1.52 -7.93 -28.95
N GLU A 3 -2.69 -8.16 -28.33
CA GLU A 3 -2.91 -8.81 -27.02
C GLU A 3 -2.51 -10.31 -27.01
N GLU A 4 -1.58 -10.73 -27.86
CA GLU A 4 -1.31 -12.14 -28.13
C GLU A 4 0.07 -12.54 -27.61
N ASN A 5 0.25 -12.47 -26.28
CA ASN A 5 1.26 -13.30 -25.60
C ASN A 5 1.05 -13.48 -24.09
N THR A 6 -0.21 -13.60 -23.62
CA THR A 6 -0.45 -14.12 -22.27
C THR A 6 -0.15 -15.63 -22.31
N ALA A 7 1.11 -16.01 -22.04
CA ALA A 7 1.49 -17.40 -21.90
C ALA A 7 0.51 -18.09 -20.94
N ARG A 8 -0.21 -19.11 -21.41
CA ARG A 8 -1.20 -19.81 -20.60
C ARG A 8 -0.50 -20.41 -19.38
N LEU A 9 -0.72 -19.80 -18.21
CA LEU A 9 -0.09 -20.24 -16.96
C LEU A 9 -0.41 -21.71 -16.68
N ASN A 10 0.63 -22.51 -16.44
CA ASN A 10 0.46 -23.90 -16.03
C ASN A 10 -0.26 -23.98 -14.65
N ARG A 11 -0.72 -25.18 -14.27
CA ARG A 11 -1.49 -25.35 -13.02
C ARG A 11 -0.71 -24.85 -11.79
N ALA A 12 0.59 -25.07 -11.72
CA ALA A 12 1.40 -24.68 -10.56
C ALA A 12 1.47 -23.15 -10.40
N ALA A 13 1.73 -22.42 -11.48
CA ALA A 13 1.76 -20.97 -11.45
C ALA A 13 0.39 -20.37 -11.07
N ARG A 14 -0.70 -20.93 -11.63
CA ARG A 14 -2.07 -20.51 -11.28
C ARG A 14 -2.39 -20.75 -9.81
N ASP A 15 -1.99 -21.90 -9.25
CA ASP A 15 -2.26 -22.22 -7.84
C ASP A 15 -1.51 -21.27 -6.89
N VAL A 16 -0.29 -20.83 -7.22
CA VAL A 16 0.48 -19.85 -6.44
C VAL A 16 -0.19 -18.48 -6.44
N ILE A 17 -0.59 -17.99 -7.63
CA ILE A 17 -1.29 -16.69 -7.76
C ILE A 17 -2.63 -16.74 -7.02
N ALA A 18 -3.37 -17.85 -7.14
CA ALA A 18 -4.63 -18.03 -6.43
C ALA A 18 -4.44 -18.03 -4.91
N GLU A 19 -3.38 -18.67 -4.40
CA GLU A 19 -3.08 -18.64 -2.97
C GLU A 19 -2.66 -17.24 -2.50
N ARG A 20 -1.88 -16.49 -3.27
CA ARG A 20 -1.54 -15.09 -2.95
C ARG A 20 -2.81 -14.24 -2.86
N ARG A 21 -3.71 -14.34 -3.83
CA ARG A 21 -5.01 -13.65 -3.80
C ARG A 21 -5.89 -14.09 -2.62
N ARG A 22 -5.82 -15.35 -2.20
CA ARG A 22 -6.54 -15.85 -1.01
C ARG A 22 -5.97 -15.28 0.28
N GLN A 23 -4.63 -15.21 0.40
CA GLN A 23 -3.98 -14.58 1.55
C GLN A 23 -4.45 -13.13 1.70
N VAL A 24 -4.55 -12.40 0.59
CA VAL A 24 -5.04 -11.02 0.58
C VAL A 24 -6.52 -10.89 0.90
N SER A 25 -7.38 -11.66 0.23
CA SER A 25 -8.83 -11.50 0.33
C SER A 25 -9.48 -12.17 1.56
N ALA A 26 -8.87 -13.22 2.12
CA ALA A 26 -9.50 -14.06 3.15
C ALA A 26 -8.75 -14.10 4.49
N GLU A 27 -7.50 -13.66 4.55
CA GLU A 27 -6.69 -13.73 5.78
C GLU A 27 -6.26 -12.35 6.30
N SER A 28 -6.82 -11.26 5.78
CA SER A 28 -6.51 -9.87 6.16
C SER A 28 -5.04 -9.49 5.98
N TYR A 29 -4.30 -10.22 5.13
CA TYR A 29 -2.93 -9.84 4.73
C TYR A 29 -3.01 -8.77 3.64
N SER A 30 -2.66 -7.52 3.94
CA SER A 30 -2.67 -6.46 2.94
C SER A 30 -1.27 -6.18 2.38
N LEU A 31 -1.19 -5.63 1.16
CA LEU A 31 0.08 -5.16 0.59
C LEU A 31 0.79 -4.17 1.53
N PHE A 32 0.00 -3.35 2.22
CA PHE A 32 0.48 -2.43 3.25
C PHE A 32 1.16 -3.17 4.41
N GLN A 33 0.57 -4.25 4.92
CA GLN A 33 1.21 -5.05 5.97
C GLN A 33 2.49 -5.72 5.47
N ASP A 34 2.51 -6.18 4.21
CA ASP A 34 3.71 -6.75 3.61
C ASP A 34 4.88 -5.75 3.59
N ASP A 35 4.61 -4.48 3.30
CA ASP A 35 5.60 -3.40 3.30
C ASP A 35 6.20 -3.12 4.69
N LEU A 36 5.56 -3.56 5.77
CA LEU A 36 6.09 -3.48 7.13
C LEU A 36 7.10 -4.59 7.46
N TYR A 37 7.15 -5.67 6.68
CA TYR A 37 8.06 -6.81 6.88
C TYR A 37 9.41 -6.57 6.20
N VAL A 38 10.23 -5.72 6.82
CA VAL A 38 11.51 -5.25 6.26
C VAL A 38 12.73 -6.09 6.66
N LYS A 39 12.57 -7.12 7.51
CA LYS A 39 13.67 -7.97 8.00
C LYS A 39 13.75 -9.31 7.28
N GLY A 40 12.99 -9.48 6.19
CA GLY A 40 12.93 -10.71 5.42
C GLY A 40 11.92 -11.72 5.96
N GLU A 41 10.95 -11.28 6.77
CA GLU A 41 9.97 -12.17 7.41
C GLU A 41 9.15 -12.96 6.37
N LEU A 42 8.76 -12.35 5.25
CA LEU A 42 8.05 -13.04 4.16
C LEU A 42 8.88 -14.19 3.56
N ALA A 43 10.18 -13.97 3.37
CA ALA A 43 11.12 -14.99 2.89
C ALA A 43 11.34 -16.11 3.92
N GLU A 44 11.48 -15.79 5.21
CA GLU A 44 11.59 -16.78 6.29
C GLU A 44 10.32 -17.63 6.43
N ALA A 45 9.15 -17.00 6.31
CA ALA A 45 7.86 -17.68 6.31
C ALA A 45 7.74 -18.64 5.11
N ALA A 46 8.15 -18.21 3.92
CA ALA A 46 8.21 -19.07 2.74
C ALA A 46 9.16 -20.27 2.94
N ALA A 47 10.36 -20.02 3.46
CA ALA A 47 11.34 -21.05 3.76
C ALA A 47 10.81 -22.08 4.77
N THR A 48 10.03 -21.64 5.75
CA THR A 48 9.39 -22.54 6.73
C THR A 48 8.45 -23.54 6.04
N TYR A 49 7.57 -23.08 5.15
CA TYR A 49 6.70 -23.98 4.38
C TYR A 49 7.49 -24.88 3.42
N ALA A 50 8.51 -24.35 2.74
CA ALA A 50 9.36 -25.12 1.82
C ALA A 50 10.15 -26.23 2.56
N ASN A 51 10.67 -25.94 3.75
CA ASN A 51 11.37 -26.92 4.58
C ASN A 51 10.42 -28.02 5.05
N LEU A 52 9.21 -27.67 5.48
CA LEU A 52 8.21 -28.64 5.90
C LEU A 52 7.81 -29.60 4.78
N ALA A 53 7.73 -29.09 3.54
CA ALA A 53 7.47 -29.92 2.37
C ALA A 53 8.56 -31.02 2.17
N SER A 54 9.79 -30.80 2.65
CA SER A 54 10.84 -31.83 2.65
C SER A 54 10.77 -32.82 3.83
N ARG A 55 10.05 -32.46 4.91
CA ARG A 55 9.96 -33.21 6.17
C ARG A 55 8.51 -33.21 6.73
N PRO A 56 7.57 -33.94 6.11
CA PRO A 56 6.16 -33.90 6.49
C PRO A 56 5.96 -34.23 7.98
N ARG A 57 5.12 -33.45 8.67
CA ARG A 57 4.76 -33.57 10.11
C ARG A 57 5.77 -33.04 11.14
N SER A 58 6.82 -32.33 10.74
CA SER A 58 7.66 -31.60 11.70
C SER A 58 7.00 -30.28 12.10
N MET A 59 6.93 -29.95 13.38
CA MET A 59 6.71 -28.55 13.79
C MET A 59 7.97 -27.74 13.41
N SER A 60 7.80 -26.49 12.99
CA SER A 60 8.92 -25.57 12.72
C SER A 60 8.91 -24.46 13.77
N THR A 61 10.07 -24.16 14.34
CA THR A 61 10.28 -22.98 15.19
C THR A 61 10.71 -21.75 14.39
N SER A 62 10.95 -21.90 13.08
CA SER A 62 11.43 -20.85 12.17
C SER A 62 10.32 -19.96 11.61
N TRP A 63 9.06 -20.17 12.02
CA TRP A 63 7.97 -19.27 11.62
C TRP A 63 8.20 -17.90 12.28
N PRO A 64 8.27 -16.80 11.50
CA PRO A 64 8.70 -15.49 12.00
C PRO A 64 7.62 -14.75 12.80
N TRP A 65 6.37 -15.21 12.73
CA TRP A 65 5.23 -14.59 13.43
C TRP A 65 4.72 -15.48 14.57
N LYS A 66 3.59 -15.08 15.19
CA LYS A 66 2.95 -15.86 16.26
C LYS A 66 2.72 -17.30 15.81
N GLN A 67 3.16 -18.28 16.60
CA GLN A 67 3.14 -19.69 16.22
C GLN A 67 1.74 -20.23 15.88
N ASN A 68 0.68 -19.66 16.45
CA ASN A 68 -0.70 -20.04 16.15
C ASN A 68 -1.22 -19.53 14.79
N THR A 69 -0.48 -18.68 14.07
CA THR A 69 -0.79 -18.29 12.69
C THR A 69 -0.16 -19.21 11.66
N PHE A 70 0.76 -20.08 12.08
CA PHE A 70 1.36 -21.08 11.21
C PHE A 70 0.36 -22.20 10.91
N LYS A 71 0.09 -22.44 9.62
CA LYS A 71 -0.94 -23.39 9.15
C LYS A 71 -0.32 -24.47 8.25
N PRO A 72 0.48 -25.40 8.79
CA PRO A 72 1.09 -26.49 8.01
C PRO A 72 0.04 -27.42 7.38
N SER A 73 0.36 -28.03 6.23
CA SER A 73 -0.51 -28.98 5.54
C SER A 73 0.07 -30.39 5.60
N SER A 74 -0.80 -31.41 5.59
CA SER A 74 -0.37 -32.81 5.36
C SER A 74 -0.01 -33.07 3.89
N ASP A 75 -0.54 -32.25 2.97
CA ASP A 75 -0.17 -32.27 1.55
C ASP A 75 1.05 -31.37 1.29
N ARG A 76 2.16 -32.00 0.93
CA ARG A 76 3.44 -31.37 0.53
C ARG A 76 3.25 -30.31 -0.55
N ARG A 77 2.41 -30.57 -1.56
CA ARG A 77 2.20 -29.64 -2.67
C ARG A 77 1.57 -28.34 -2.17
N ARG A 78 0.62 -28.42 -1.25
CA ARG A 78 -0.08 -27.26 -0.70
C ARG A 78 0.86 -26.33 0.07
N ASP A 79 1.80 -26.89 0.83
CA ASP A 79 2.81 -26.07 1.53
C ASP A 79 3.79 -25.42 0.55
N LEU A 80 4.18 -26.11 -0.53
CA LEU A 80 4.97 -25.49 -1.60
C LEU A 80 4.23 -24.34 -2.30
N VAL A 81 2.92 -24.45 -2.47
CA VAL A 81 2.09 -23.36 -3.03
C VAL A 81 2.06 -22.15 -2.09
N LYS A 82 1.90 -22.36 -0.78
CA LYS A 82 1.98 -21.27 0.23
C LYS A 82 3.36 -20.62 0.27
N ALA A 83 4.42 -21.43 0.19
CA ALA A 83 5.79 -20.92 0.10
C ALA A 83 5.97 -20.04 -1.15
N GLY A 84 5.49 -20.50 -2.31
CA GLY A 84 5.50 -19.72 -3.54
C GLY A 84 4.73 -18.41 -3.44
N ALA A 85 3.56 -18.43 -2.78
CA ALA A 85 2.74 -17.22 -2.57
C ALA A 85 3.44 -16.19 -1.66
N LEU A 86 4.13 -16.65 -0.62
CA LEU A 86 4.91 -15.76 0.28
C LEU A 86 6.18 -15.21 -0.40
N LEU A 87 6.84 -15.99 -1.27
CA LEU A 87 7.93 -15.46 -2.09
C LEU A 87 7.43 -14.43 -3.09
N LEU A 88 6.27 -14.66 -3.71
CA LEU A 88 5.63 -13.67 -4.57
C LEU A 88 5.34 -12.38 -3.80
N ALA A 89 4.81 -12.49 -2.58
CA ALA A 89 4.59 -11.34 -1.70
C ALA A 89 5.88 -10.56 -1.39
N GLU A 90 6.98 -11.26 -1.10
CA GLU A 90 8.28 -10.62 -0.84
C GLU A 90 8.85 -9.93 -2.09
N ILE A 91 8.71 -10.54 -3.27
CA ILE A 91 9.14 -9.93 -4.53
C ILE A 91 8.32 -8.66 -4.81
N GLU A 92 6.99 -8.75 -4.68
CA GLU A 92 6.11 -7.59 -4.84
C GLU A 92 6.50 -6.46 -3.85
N ARG A 93 6.85 -6.80 -2.60
CA ARG A 93 7.33 -5.85 -1.60
C ARG A 93 8.65 -5.18 -2.02
N LEU A 94 9.59 -5.97 -2.52
CA LEU A 94 10.88 -5.47 -3.02
C LEU A 94 10.71 -4.56 -4.24
N ASP A 95 9.84 -4.93 -5.17
CA ASP A 95 9.53 -4.12 -6.35
C ASP A 95 8.95 -2.75 -5.96
N ARG A 96 8.21 -2.68 -4.85
CA ARG A 96 7.67 -1.41 -4.32
C ARG A 96 8.69 -0.52 -3.62
N VAL A 97 9.88 -1.00 -3.24
CA VAL A 97 10.89 -0.19 -2.52
C VAL A 97 11.31 1.05 -3.31
N GLY A 98 11.30 1.00 -4.64
CA GLY A 98 11.62 2.14 -5.51
C GLY A 98 10.48 3.15 -5.71
N LEU A 99 9.30 2.89 -5.15
CA LEU A 99 8.14 3.75 -5.24
C LEU A 99 7.98 4.58 -3.96
N ILE A 100 7.32 5.74 -4.04
CA ILE A 100 7.10 6.67 -2.92
C ILE A 100 6.43 5.99 -1.71
N GLN A 101 7.08 5.94 -0.56
CA GLN A 101 6.57 5.25 0.63
C GLN A 101 5.80 6.19 1.55
N PRO A 102 4.90 5.69 2.42
CA PRO A 102 4.30 6.52 3.47
C PRO A 102 5.37 7.19 4.35
N ALA A 103 5.25 8.49 4.56
CA ALA A 103 6.13 9.27 5.44
C ALA A 103 5.34 9.94 6.58
N PRO A 104 6.01 10.27 7.71
CA PRO A 104 5.41 11.12 8.74
C PRO A 104 5.00 12.48 8.17
N VAL A 105 3.77 12.89 8.46
CA VAL A 105 3.24 14.20 8.06
C VAL A 105 3.71 15.23 9.08
N VAL A 106 4.67 16.07 8.68
CA VAL A 106 5.14 17.22 9.47
C VAL A 106 4.75 18.48 8.71
N ARG A 107 3.78 19.22 9.25
CA ARG A 107 3.26 20.43 8.61
C ARG A 107 4.13 21.65 8.93
N ASP A 108 4.12 22.63 8.03
CA ASP A 108 4.68 23.95 8.27
C ASP A 108 3.79 24.81 9.18
N GLU A 109 4.21 26.07 9.42
CA GLU A 109 3.49 27.01 10.28
C GLU A 109 2.07 27.35 9.79
N MET A 110 1.78 27.20 8.49
CA MET A 110 0.48 27.49 7.88
C MET A 110 -0.40 26.24 7.76
N GLY A 111 0.13 25.06 8.10
CA GLY A 111 -0.57 23.79 7.99
C GLY A 111 -0.31 23.04 6.68
N SER A 112 0.56 23.54 5.80
CA SER A 112 0.91 22.88 4.55
C SER A 112 1.84 21.70 4.80
N PHE A 113 1.81 20.73 3.89
CA PHE A 113 2.71 19.58 3.87
C PHE A 113 2.91 19.14 2.42
N GLN A 114 4.14 18.77 2.07
CA GLN A 114 4.43 18.09 0.83
C GLN A 114 5.35 16.91 1.10
N HIS A 115 5.02 15.76 0.54
CA HIS A 115 5.84 14.59 0.67
C HIS A 115 7.22 14.82 0.04
N LEU A 116 8.31 14.51 0.76
CA LEU A 116 9.68 14.82 0.34
C LEU A 116 10.06 14.19 -1.01
N ASP A 117 9.61 12.96 -1.25
CA ASP A 117 9.87 12.24 -2.51
C ASP A 117 8.87 12.56 -3.63
N MET A 118 7.90 13.44 -3.39
CA MET A 118 6.99 13.92 -4.44
C MET A 118 7.72 14.99 -5.27
N PRO A 119 7.76 14.88 -6.61
CA PRO A 119 8.33 15.92 -7.46
C PRO A 119 7.63 17.26 -7.24
N ASP A 120 8.39 18.34 -7.43
CA ASP A 120 7.81 19.67 -7.48
C ASP A 120 7.10 19.84 -8.84
N PHE A 121 5.81 20.19 -8.80
CA PHE A 121 4.98 20.37 -9.98
C PHE A 121 4.50 21.82 -10.00
N ASP A 122 4.83 22.53 -11.09
CA ASP A 122 4.43 23.92 -11.27
C ASP A 122 2.92 24.05 -11.62
N GLU A 123 2.42 25.28 -11.54
CA GLU A 123 1.09 25.62 -12.05
C GLU A 123 0.98 25.24 -13.55
N GLY A 124 0.03 24.35 -13.88
CA GLY A 124 -0.15 23.80 -15.24
C GLY A 124 0.43 22.40 -15.46
N ASP A 125 1.20 21.84 -14.52
CA ASP A 125 1.78 20.50 -14.61
C ASP A 125 0.81 19.36 -14.24
N GLY A 126 -0.50 19.61 -14.30
CA GLY A 126 -1.52 18.64 -13.90
C GLY A 126 -1.40 17.29 -14.62
N ASP A 127 -1.05 17.27 -15.90
CA ASP A 127 -0.87 16.03 -16.65
C ASP A 127 0.43 15.30 -16.30
N LYS A 128 1.51 16.02 -15.96
CA LYS A 128 2.75 15.40 -15.43
C LYS A 128 2.51 14.80 -14.06
N CYS A 129 1.77 15.49 -13.19
CA CYS A 129 1.39 14.98 -11.88
C CYS A 129 0.56 13.69 -12.02
N LYS A 130 -0.42 13.66 -12.93
CA LYS A 130 -1.22 12.45 -13.20
C LYS A 130 -0.36 11.30 -13.74
N ALA A 131 0.56 11.58 -14.67
CA ALA A 131 1.47 10.57 -15.21
C ALA A 131 2.37 9.99 -14.10
N TRP A 132 2.96 10.84 -13.26
CA TRP A 132 3.77 10.39 -12.13
C TRP A 132 2.95 9.57 -11.12
N VAL A 133 1.72 9.99 -10.78
CA VAL A 133 0.81 9.20 -9.92
C VAL A 133 0.58 7.79 -10.49
N ALA A 134 0.36 7.70 -11.80
CA ALA A 134 0.20 6.41 -12.48
C ALA A 134 1.49 5.57 -12.51
N GLU A 135 2.65 6.20 -12.72
CA GLU A 135 3.97 5.54 -12.64
C GLU A 135 4.26 5.01 -11.23
N GLN A 136 3.78 5.71 -10.20
CA GLN A 136 3.84 5.26 -8.82
C GLN A 136 2.78 4.18 -8.52
N GLY A 137 1.83 3.88 -9.43
CA GLY A 137 0.74 2.94 -9.17
C GLY A 137 -0.15 3.38 -8.00
N LEU A 138 -0.49 4.68 -7.95
CA LEU A 138 -1.27 5.27 -6.88
C LEU A 138 -2.70 5.61 -7.33
N GLU A 139 -3.65 5.27 -6.46
CA GLU A 139 -4.97 5.88 -6.43
C GLU A 139 -4.90 7.11 -5.51
N VAL A 140 -5.47 8.24 -5.95
CA VAL A 140 -5.47 9.50 -5.20
C VAL A 140 -6.90 9.93 -4.89
N ALA A 141 -7.15 10.28 -3.64
CA ALA A 141 -8.38 10.89 -3.16
C ALA A 141 -8.09 12.29 -2.61
N MET A 142 -9.00 13.23 -2.82
CA MET A 142 -8.85 14.62 -2.40
C MET A 142 -9.94 14.98 -1.40
N MET A 143 -9.55 15.52 -0.25
CA MET A 143 -10.45 16.14 0.72
C MET A 143 -10.26 17.65 0.66
N SER A 144 -11.37 18.39 0.57
CA SER A 144 -11.35 19.86 0.63
C SER A 144 -11.84 20.31 2.01
N LEU A 145 -11.18 21.31 2.59
CA LEU A 145 -11.60 21.98 3.81
C LEU A 145 -13.00 22.59 3.64
N GLU A 146 -13.37 23.02 2.43
CA GLU A 146 -14.71 23.54 2.10
C GLU A 146 -15.85 22.60 2.52
N TYR A 147 -15.62 21.29 2.43
CA TYR A 147 -16.65 20.27 2.70
C TYR A 147 -16.46 19.56 4.04
N THR A 148 -15.67 20.13 4.95
CA THR A 148 -15.49 19.61 6.32
C THR A 148 -16.55 20.14 7.27
N ASP A 149 -16.36 19.99 8.58
CA ASP A 149 -17.22 20.59 9.60
C ASP A 149 -17.39 22.10 9.36
N GLU A 150 -18.64 22.56 9.44
CA GLU A 150 -19.02 23.93 9.10
C GLU A 150 -18.27 24.97 9.97
N ALA A 151 -17.97 24.66 11.24
CA ALA A 151 -17.25 25.58 12.10
C ALA A 151 -15.78 25.74 11.68
N ILE A 152 -15.16 24.67 11.16
CA ILE A 152 -13.79 24.69 10.63
C ILE A 152 -13.77 25.44 9.29
N ALA A 153 -14.71 25.13 8.39
CA ALA A 153 -14.83 25.81 7.11
C ALA A 153 -15.06 27.31 7.29
N ASN A 154 -16.06 27.71 8.09
CA ASN A 154 -16.35 29.11 8.36
C ASN A 154 -15.17 29.82 9.03
N ARG A 155 -14.44 29.15 9.93
CA ARG A 155 -13.22 29.73 10.50
C ARG A 155 -12.22 30.12 9.42
N TYR A 156 -11.98 29.27 8.43
CA TYR A 156 -11.05 29.60 7.35
C TYR A 156 -11.60 30.73 6.45
N PHE A 157 -12.79 30.55 5.88
CA PHE A 157 -13.32 31.46 4.86
C PHE A 157 -13.78 32.82 5.40
N GLU A 158 -14.19 32.93 6.67
CA GLU A 158 -14.68 34.19 7.23
C GLU A 158 -13.60 34.98 8.00
N SER A 159 -12.54 34.33 8.49
CA SER A 159 -11.51 35.01 9.29
C SER A 159 -10.51 35.81 8.46
N GLY A 160 -10.30 35.43 7.19
CA GLY A 160 -9.22 35.95 6.36
C GLY A 160 -7.81 35.55 6.84
N ASP A 161 -7.73 34.55 7.74
CA ASP A 161 -6.48 33.98 8.23
C ASP A 161 -6.02 32.84 7.30
N PRO A 162 -4.80 32.91 6.72
CA PRO A 162 -4.27 31.85 5.87
C PRO A 162 -3.84 30.60 6.65
N ASP A 163 -3.86 30.62 7.99
CA ASP A 163 -3.59 29.43 8.79
C ASP A 163 -4.71 28.39 8.63
N TYR A 164 -4.35 27.17 8.25
CA TYR A 164 -5.22 25.99 8.27
C TYR A 164 -4.55 24.81 9.01
N SER A 165 -3.56 25.07 9.86
CA SER A 165 -2.87 24.06 10.68
C SER A 165 -3.79 23.35 11.67
N TYR A 166 -4.90 23.99 12.07
CA TYR A 166 -5.94 23.41 12.94
C TYR A 166 -6.86 22.40 12.24
N TRP A 167 -6.83 22.32 10.91
CA TRP A 167 -7.65 21.37 10.16
C TRP A 167 -6.98 19.99 10.11
N GLU A 168 -7.70 18.96 10.55
CA GLU A 168 -7.32 17.56 10.40
C GLU A 168 -8.18 16.92 9.28
N PRO A 169 -7.66 16.77 8.04
CA PRO A 169 -8.39 16.15 6.95
C PRO A 169 -8.74 14.70 7.26
N ASP A 170 -9.99 14.32 7.00
CA ASP A 170 -10.42 12.94 7.15
C ASP A 170 -9.65 12.02 6.21
N ARG A 171 -9.25 10.86 6.72
CA ARG A 171 -8.64 9.81 5.91
C ARG A 171 -9.76 9.03 5.20
N PRO A 172 -9.65 8.77 3.90
CA PRO A 172 -10.65 7.96 3.19
C PRO A 172 -10.73 6.53 3.74
N ASP A 173 -11.87 5.89 3.51
CA ASP A 173 -12.09 4.49 3.91
C ASP A 173 -11.11 3.52 3.22
N GLY A 174 -10.67 2.52 3.96
CA GLY A 174 -9.76 1.46 3.51
C GLY A 174 -8.34 1.57 4.07
N GLU A 175 -7.55 0.52 3.86
CA GLU A 175 -6.16 0.46 4.32
C GLU A 175 -5.18 1.08 3.32
N GLY A 176 -4.00 1.47 3.81
CA GLY A 176 -2.87 1.88 2.95
C GLY A 176 -2.90 3.33 2.47
N TRP A 177 -3.86 4.14 2.91
CA TRP A 177 -3.86 5.58 2.64
C TRP A 177 -2.75 6.31 3.41
N PHE A 178 -1.94 7.10 2.70
CA PHE A 178 -0.95 8.01 3.24
C PHE A 178 -1.09 9.40 2.60
N CYS A 179 -0.62 10.44 3.27
CA CYS A 179 -0.77 11.82 2.79
C CYS A 179 0.34 12.12 1.77
N LEU A 180 -0.04 12.62 0.59
CA LEU A 180 0.91 13.14 -0.42
C LEU A 180 1.18 14.62 -0.23
N ALA A 181 0.14 15.42 -0.01
CA ALA A 181 0.27 16.85 0.17
C ALA A 181 -0.97 17.45 0.83
N ILE A 182 -0.75 18.53 1.58
CA ILE A 182 -1.77 19.45 2.10
C ILE A 182 -1.32 20.84 1.68
N HIS A 183 -2.15 21.54 0.92
CA HIS A 183 -1.81 22.85 0.38
C HIS A 183 -3.08 23.66 0.14
N ASP A 184 -2.93 24.98 0.15
CA ASP A 184 -3.99 25.90 -0.22
C ASP A 184 -4.16 25.97 -1.74
N THR A 185 -5.40 26.20 -2.18
CA THR A 185 -5.78 26.37 -3.59
C THR A 185 -6.72 27.57 -3.72
N ASP A 186 -7.10 27.95 -4.94
CA ASP A 186 -8.05 29.06 -5.14
C ASP A 186 -9.42 28.82 -4.47
N ASP A 187 -9.80 27.54 -4.28
CA ASP A 187 -11.03 27.12 -3.62
C ASP A 187 -10.81 26.74 -2.13
N GLY A 188 -9.64 27.05 -1.59
CA GLY A 188 -9.22 26.77 -0.22
C GLY A 188 -8.36 25.50 -0.04
N PRO A 189 -8.02 25.14 1.21
CA PRO A 189 -7.09 24.07 1.51
C PRO A 189 -7.60 22.69 1.11
N VAL A 190 -6.72 21.91 0.48
CA VAL A 190 -6.99 20.53 0.10
C VAL A 190 -5.93 19.59 0.64
N CYS A 191 -6.35 18.37 0.98
CA CYS A 191 -5.48 17.26 1.32
C CYS A 191 -5.60 16.16 0.26
N ARG A 192 -4.46 15.78 -0.32
CA ARG A 192 -4.33 14.66 -1.25
C ARG A 192 -3.87 13.43 -0.48
N TRP A 193 -4.77 12.46 -0.34
CA TRP A 193 -4.46 11.11 0.14
C TRP A 193 -4.12 10.23 -1.05
N ALA A 194 -3.15 9.33 -0.88
CA ALA A 194 -2.84 8.30 -1.87
C ALA A 194 -2.76 6.91 -1.23
N ARG A 195 -3.12 5.89 -2.01
CA ARG A 195 -2.89 4.50 -1.68
C ARG A 195 -2.41 3.75 -2.92
N ARG A 196 -1.74 2.63 -2.73
CA ARG A 196 -1.34 1.76 -3.85
C ARG A 196 -2.55 1.13 -4.51
N GLU A 197 -2.60 1.16 -5.84
CA GLU A 197 -3.51 0.31 -6.60
C GLU A 197 -3.12 -1.16 -6.39
N VAL A 198 -4.08 -1.97 -5.98
CA VAL A 198 -3.89 -3.42 -5.84
C VAL A 198 -4.15 -4.05 -7.20
N THR A 199 -3.12 -4.16 -8.04
CA THR A 199 -3.23 -4.90 -9.30
C THR A 199 -3.09 -6.41 -9.02
N PRO A 200 -4.10 -7.25 -9.32
CA PRO A 200 -4.12 -8.68 -8.95
C PRO A 200 -3.24 -9.63 -9.76
#